data_AF-A0A7G2LYF4-F1
#
_entry.id   AF-A0A7G2LYF4-F1
#
_cell.length_a   1.000
_cell.length_b   1.000
_cell.length_c   1.000
_cell.angle_alpha   90.00
_cell.angle_beta   90.00
_cell.angle_gamma   90.00
#
_symmetry.space_group_name_H-M   'P 1'
#
loop_
_entity.id
_entity.type
_entity.pdbx_description
1 polymer ?
#
loop_
_entity_poly.entity_id
_entity_poly.type
_entity_poly.pdbx_seq_one_letter_code
_entity_poly.pdbx_strand_id
1 'polypeptide(L)'
;MDRDPSSAAQDYRCSGLTYDGHKGTDFALPDRAAMAAGVTVRAAAGGVVKGLRDGMQDNAPLSEVRGRECGNGAVIDNGNGWETQYCHLKRGSLRVTDAQKISEGDVIGQVGQSGKAAFPHLHLSLRHNGQPVDPFDPKGSDCTTVPSDTLWQDTPPYRAGGLIAVGFADHVPSYAAIKAGDAGRDTLSPDAPAMVIYGYSYGTQKDDVLRLSLSGPNGVVIEKDVIMDKPQAQSFRAIG
;
A
#
# COMPACT_ATOMS: atom_id res chain seq x y z
N MET A 1 -3.93 8.39 -6.92
CA MET A 1 -4.19 9.80 -6.57
C MET A 1 -5.68 10.05 -6.64
N ASP A 2 -6.19 10.94 -5.82
CA ASP A 2 -7.57 11.40 -5.90
C ASP A 2 -7.72 12.43 -7.01
N ARG A 3 -8.66 12.17 -7.91
CA ARG A 3 -9.03 13.04 -9.02
C ARG A 3 -10.36 13.77 -8.79
N ASP A 4 -11.14 13.32 -7.81
CA ASP A 4 -12.46 13.88 -7.53
C ASP A 4 -12.32 14.94 -6.44
N PRO A 5 -12.68 16.21 -6.71
CA PRO A 5 -12.62 17.25 -5.69
C PRO A 5 -13.69 17.09 -4.59
N SER A 6 -14.62 16.14 -4.73
CA SER A 6 -15.64 15.81 -3.74
C SER A 6 -15.16 14.77 -2.73
N SER A 7 -15.93 14.56 -1.66
CA SER A 7 -15.63 13.56 -0.65
C SER A 7 -15.81 12.10 -1.12
N ALA A 8 -16.29 11.87 -2.35
CA ALA A 8 -16.45 10.53 -2.89
C ALA A 8 -15.11 9.86 -3.22
N ALA A 9 -14.09 10.66 -3.55
CA ALA A 9 -12.71 10.29 -3.90
C ALA A 9 -12.58 9.19 -4.98
N GLN A 10 -11.90 9.49 -6.07
CA GLN A 10 -11.78 8.57 -7.20
C GLN A 10 -10.33 8.47 -7.69
N ASP A 11 -9.89 7.26 -8.00
CA ASP A 11 -8.59 7.04 -8.64
C ASP A 11 -8.66 7.29 -10.16
N TYR A 12 -7.52 7.15 -10.85
CA TYR A 12 -7.44 7.35 -12.32
C TYR A 12 -8.31 6.37 -13.14
N ARG A 13 -8.78 5.28 -12.52
CA ARG A 13 -9.73 4.31 -13.08
C ARG A 13 -11.17 4.56 -12.62
N CYS A 14 -11.37 5.64 -11.88
CA CYS A 14 -12.65 6.12 -11.39
C CYS A 14 -13.28 5.12 -10.43
N SER A 15 -12.41 4.43 -9.69
CA SER A 15 -12.74 3.50 -8.64
C SER A 15 -12.36 4.08 -7.27
N GLY A 16 -12.77 3.38 -6.20
CA GLY A 16 -12.60 3.83 -4.82
C GLY A 16 -11.25 3.44 -4.19
N LEU A 17 -10.21 3.09 -4.96
CA LEU A 17 -8.89 2.76 -4.41
C LEU A 17 -8.05 4.01 -4.14
N THR A 18 -8.66 5.00 -3.49
CA THR A 18 -8.03 6.24 -3.04
C THR A 18 -8.82 6.82 -1.86
N TYR A 19 -8.46 8.01 -1.39
CA TYR A 19 -9.19 8.74 -0.36
C TYR A 19 -9.15 10.25 -0.64
N ASP A 20 -10.06 11.00 -0.02
CA ASP A 20 -10.23 12.45 -0.23
C ASP A 20 -8.91 13.21 -0.05
N GLY A 21 -8.51 13.94 -1.10
CA GLY A 21 -7.34 14.79 -1.11
C GLY A 21 -6.01 14.03 -1.20
N HIS A 22 -6.03 12.76 -1.60
CA HIS A 22 -4.83 11.95 -1.79
C HIS A 22 -4.02 12.44 -3.01
N LYS A 23 -2.79 12.94 -2.79
CA LYS A 23 -1.98 13.61 -3.85
C LYS A 23 -0.86 12.74 -4.45
N GLY A 24 -1.01 11.41 -4.39
CA GLY A 24 0.02 10.49 -4.88
C GLY A 24 -0.53 9.09 -5.11
N THR A 25 0.39 8.14 -5.21
CA THR A 25 0.10 6.70 -5.36
C THR A 25 0.77 5.94 -4.24
N ASP A 26 -0.01 5.09 -3.58
CA ASP A 26 0.46 4.22 -2.51
C ASP A 26 0.77 2.82 -3.03
N PHE A 27 2.01 2.38 -2.83
CA PHE A 27 2.46 1.02 -3.14
C PHE A 27 2.56 0.23 -1.82
N ALA A 28 1.49 -0.52 -1.52
CA ALA A 28 1.34 -1.24 -0.27
C ALA A 28 2.23 -2.48 -0.17
N LEU A 29 2.78 -2.73 1.03
CA LEU A 29 3.27 -4.05 1.41
C LEU A 29 2.12 -4.87 2.01
N PRO A 30 2.18 -6.21 1.96
CA PRO A 30 1.13 -7.05 2.52
C PRO A 30 0.97 -6.89 4.04
N ASP A 31 2.09 -6.74 4.76
CA ASP A 31 2.11 -6.70 6.22
C ASP A 31 3.42 -6.08 6.77
N ARG A 32 3.52 -5.99 8.10
CA ARG A 32 4.73 -5.49 8.77
C ARG A 32 5.89 -6.48 8.77
N ALA A 33 5.67 -7.77 8.56
CA ALA A 33 6.74 -8.75 8.42
C ALA A 33 7.53 -8.49 7.12
N ALA A 34 6.84 -8.21 6.00
CA ALA A 34 7.47 -7.78 4.76
C ALA A 34 8.24 -6.45 4.93
N MET A 35 7.69 -5.49 5.67
CA MET A 35 8.39 -4.24 6.02
C MET A 35 9.65 -4.50 6.87
N ALA A 36 9.57 -5.44 7.82
CA ALA A 36 10.70 -5.81 8.66
C ALA A 36 11.81 -6.48 7.84
N ALA A 37 11.45 -7.38 6.91
CA ALA A 37 12.36 -8.03 5.97
C ALA A 37 13.07 -7.03 5.04
N GLY A 38 12.46 -5.87 4.80
CA GLY A 38 13.06 -4.74 4.10
C GLY A 38 12.78 -4.77 2.61
N VAL A 39 11.95 -3.85 2.15
CA VAL A 39 11.65 -3.64 0.73
C VAL A 39 12.33 -2.36 0.27
N THR A 40 13.21 -2.47 -0.72
CA THR A 40 14.01 -1.35 -1.21
C THR A 40 13.16 -0.41 -2.06
N VAL A 41 13.24 0.89 -1.78
CA VAL A 41 12.69 1.96 -2.63
C VAL A 41 13.80 2.49 -3.52
N ARG A 42 13.52 2.52 -4.83
CA ARG A 42 14.43 3.02 -5.85
C ARG A 42 13.92 4.32 -6.46
N ALA A 43 14.84 5.16 -6.92
CA ALA A 43 14.53 6.40 -7.60
C ALA A 43 13.78 6.10 -8.91
N ALA A 44 12.59 6.68 -9.07
CA ALA A 44 11.79 6.56 -10.29
C ALA A 44 12.39 7.33 -11.48
N ALA A 45 13.23 8.34 -11.20
CA ALA A 45 13.96 9.12 -12.20
C ALA A 45 15.21 9.74 -11.57
N GLY A 46 16.20 10.06 -12.40
CA GLY A 46 17.40 10.77 -11.97
C GLY A 46 17.11 12.22 -11.58
N GLY A 47 18.00 12.81 -10.77
CA GLY A 47 17.83 14.18 -10.29
C GLY A 47 18.79 14.56 -9.17
N VAL A 48 18.43 15.61 -8.43
CA VAL A 48 19.17 16.10 -7.26
C VAL A 48 18.27 16.01 -6.03
N VAL A 49 18.78 15.42 -4.95
CA VAL A 49 18.08 15.41 -3.67
C VAL A 49 17.92 16.85 -3.15
N LYS A 50 16.67 17.27 -2.94
CA LYS A 50 16.29 18.63 -2.53
C LYS A 50 15.77 18.71 -1.10
N GLY A 51 15.33 17.59 -0.54
CA GLY A 51 14.83 17.55 0.83
C GLY A 51 14.83 16.15 1.40
N LEU A 52 15.13 16.03 2.69
CA LEU A 52 15.21 14.76 3.41
C LEU A 52 14.60 14.87 4.80
N ARG A 53 14.06 13.76 5.28
CA ARG A 53 13.70 13.55 6.68
C ARG A 53 13.93 12.08 7.03
N ASP A 54 14.66 11.79 8.10
CA ASP A 54 14.92 10.40 8.54
C ASP A 54 15.03 10.25 10.06
N GLY A 55 13.97 10.62 10.79
CA GLY A 55 13.99 10.57 12.26
C GLY A 55 12.66 10.19 12.90
N MET A 56 11.61 10.00 12.11
CA MET A 56 10.29 9.63 12.61
C MET A 56 10.21 8.13 12.83
N GLN A 57 9.66 7.74 13.98
CA GLN A 57 9.36 6.35 14.29
C GLN A 57 8.28 5.82 13.35
N ASP A 58 8.45 4.59 12.87
CA ASP A 58 7.41 3.87 12.15
C ASP A 58 6.23 3.58 13.12
N ASN A 59 5.00 3.75 12.64
CA ASN A 59 3.77 3.58 13.41
C ASN A 59 3.67 4.47 14.67
N ALA A 60 4.21 5.68 14.59
CA ALA A 60 4.08 6.69 15.65
C ALA A 60 2.60 7.11 15.86
N PRO A 61 2.19 7.50 17.08
CA PRO A 61 0.87 8.06 17.34
C PRO A 61 0.58 9.29 16.48
N LEU A 62 -0.67 9.47 16.04
CA LEU A 62 -1.08 10.61 15.18
C LEU A 62 -0.77 11.98 15.80
N SER A 63 -0.72 12.08 17.13
CA SER A 63 -0.32 13.28 17.86
C SER A 63 1.11 13.76 17.54
N GLU A 64 2.00 12.83 17.16
CA GLU A 64 3.41 13.10 16.86
C GLU A 64 3.65 13.38 15.36
N VAL A 65 2.61 13.23 14.53
CA VAL A 65 2.69 13.28 13.06
C VAL A 65 2.27 14.63 12.47
N ARG A 66 1.57 15.49 13.23
CA ARG A 66 1.04 16.77 12.74
C ARG A 66 2.12 17.63 12.07
N GLY A 67 1.90 18.05 10.82
CA GLY A 67 2.84 18.84 10.01
C GLY A 67 4.01 18.03 9.44
N ARG A 68 4.01 16.71 9.64
CA ARG A 68 5.03 15.76 9.18
C ARG A 68 4.37 14.51 8.58
N GLU A 69 3.25 14.71 7.89
CA GLU A 69 2.38 13.64 7.38
C GLU A 69 3.13 12.68 6.46
N CYS A 70 4.05 13.19 5.63
CA CYS A 70 4.92 12.39 4.76
C CYS A 70 5.88 11.46 5.54
N GLY A 71 6.10 11.67 6.83
CA GLY A 71 7.05 10.84 7.59
C GLY A 71 8.50 11.06 7.15
N ASN A 72 9.29 9.99 7.20
CA ASN A 72 10.62 9.96 6.60
C ASN A 72 10.49 9.86 5.08
N GLY A 73 11.40 10.51 4.36
CA GLY A 73 11.25 10.64 2.93
C GLY A 73 12.33 11.47 2.26
N ALA A 74 12.28 11.45 0.94
CA ALA A 74 13.14 12.23 0.07
C ALA A 74 12.30 12.99 -0.97
N VAL A 75 12.72 14.20 -1.29
CA VAL A 75 12.24 14.96 -2.45
C VAL A 75 13.40 15.09 -3.42
N ILE A 76 13.16 14.71 -4.67
CA ILE A 76 14.14 14.76 -5.75
C ILE A 76 13.67 15.82 -6.75
N ASP A 77 14.52 16.78 -7.04
CA ASP A 77 14.38 17.69 -8.17
C ASP A 77 14.86 16.96 -9.42
N ASN A 78 13.92 16.61 -10.29
CA ASN A 78 14.18 15.88 -11.53
C ASN A 78 14.51 16.83 -12.70
N GLY A 79 14.55 18.15 -12.46
CA GLY A 79 14.78 19.17 -13.47
C GLY A 79 13.52 19.55 -14.24
N ASN A 80 13.58 20.67 -14.97
CA ASN A 80 12.49 21.20 -15.79
C ASN A 80 11.14 21.35 -15.03
N GLY A 81 11.22 21.66 -13.73
CA GLY A 81 10.05 21.83 -12.87
C GLY A 81 9.45 20.52 -12.34
N TRP A 82 10.02 19.36 -12.66
CA TRP A 82 9.57 18.07 -12.14
C TRP A 82 10.17 17.76 -10.78
N GLU A 83 9.33 17.24 -9.88
CA GLU A 83 9.75 16.73 -8.58
C GLU A 83 9.09 15.38 -8.31
N THR A 84 9.86 14.46 -7.72
CA THR A 84 9.36 13.22 -7.14
C THR A 84 9.55 13.24 -5.63
N GLN A 85 8.52 12.88 -4.88
CA GLN A 85 8.57 12.78 -3.43
C GLN A 85 8.19 11.37 -2.97
N TYR A 86 9.08 10.79 -2.17
CA TYR A 86 8.97 9.46 -1.57
C TYR A 86 8.69 9.65 -0.08
N CYS A 87 7.55 9.15 0.39
CA CYS A 87 7.10 9.29 1.77
C CYS A 87 6.98 7.93 2.48
N HIS A 88 6.83 8.00 3.80
CA HIS A 88 6.63 6.87 4.72
C HIS A 88 7.81 5.89 4.77
N LEU A 89 9.01 6.34 4.46
CA LEU A 89 10.21 5.49 4.51
C LEU A 89 10.51 5.03 5.94
N LYS A 90 11.15 3.86 6.06
CA LYS A 90 11.52 3.26 7.34
C LYS A 90 12.58 4.11 8.04
N ARG A 91 12.46 4.28 9.36
CA ARG A 91 13.43 5.10 10.13
C ARG A 91 14.86 4.56 9.98
N GLY A 92 15.81 5.44 9.67
CA GLY A 92 17.23 5.11 9.48
C GLY A 92 17.52 4.38 8.16
N SER A 93 16.54 4.29 7.25
CA SER A 93 16.69 3.54 6.02
C SER A 93 17.16 4.37 4.84
N LEU A 94 17.19 5.72 4.93
CA LEU A 94 17.61 6.55 3.81
C LEU A 94 19.08 6.24 3.45
N ARG A 95 19.36 6.22 2.14
CA ARG A 95 20.69 5.94 1.56
C ARG A 95 21.20 7.06 0.68
N VAL A 96 20.54 8.22 0.74
CA VAL A 96 20.90 9.43 0.01
C VAL A 96 21.18 10.59 0.95
N THR A 97 21.99 11.55 0.51
CA THR A 97 22.32 12.76 1.25
C THR A 97 21.80 14.01 0.57
N ASP A 98 21.72 15.11 1.31
CA ASP A 98 21.30 16.40 0.77
C ASP A 98 22.17 16.84 -0.42
N ALA A 99 21.55 17.45 -1.43
CA ALA A 99 22.16 17.86 -2.70
C ALA A 99 22.85 16.74 -3.52
N GLN A 100 22.68 15.46 -3.15
CA GLN A 100 23.24 14.34 -3.92
C GLN A 100 22.60 14.26 -5.30
N LYS A 101 23.42 14.09 -6.34
CA LYS A 101 22.97 13.67 -7.67
C LYS A 101 22.71 12.18 -7.67
N ILE A 102 21.56 11.76 -8.15
CA ILE A 102 21.15 10.36 -8.26
C ILE A 102 20.68 10.04 -9.69
N SER A 103 20.80 8.79 -10.06
CA SER A 103 20.26 8.21 -11.29
C SER A 103 18.97 7.45 -11.00
N GLU A 104 18.19 7.20 -12.06
CA GLU A 104 17.07 6.25 -11.99
C GLU A 104 17.57 4.89 -11.46
N GLY A 105 16.78 4.25 -10.60
CA GLY A 105 17.12 2.95 -10.02
C GLY A 105 18.02 3.02 -8.78
N ASP A 106 18.63 4.17 -8.48
CA ASP A 106 19.42 4.37 -7.27
C ASP A 106 18.59 4.12 -6.02
N VAL A 107 19.22 3.58 -4.97
CA VAL A 107 18.54 3.28 -3.71
C VAL A 107 18.26 4.56 -2.95
N ILE A 108 16.99 4.84 -2.67
CA ILE A 108 16.56 5.95 -1.81
C ILE A 108 16.51 5.53 -0.35
N GLY A 109 15.95 4.34 -0.08
CA GLY A 109 15.82 3.79 1.25
C GLY A 109 14.96 2.53 1.27
N GLN A 110 14.21 2.30 2.35
CA GLN A 110 13.29 1.16 2.46
C GLN A 110 11.88 1.61 2.80
N VAL A 111 10.88 0.85 2.33
CA VAL A 111 9.48 1.05 2.69
C VAL A 111 9.32 0.92 4.20
N GLY A 112 8.58 1.86 4.80
CA GLY A 112 8.28 1.89 6.22
C GLY A 112 6.81 2.16 6.48
N GLN A 113 6.54 2.70 7.66
CA GLN A 113 5.22 3.14 8.11
C GLN A 113 5.33 4.43 8.96
N SER A 114 6.27 5.29 8.63
CA SER A 114 6.48 6.57 9.33
C SER A 114 5.50 7.65 8.85
N GLY A 115 5.21 8.64 9.69
CA GLY A 115 4.24 9.69 9.35
C GLY A 115 2.79 9.20 9.41
N LYS A 116 1.92 9.76 8.56
CA LYS A 116 0.47 9.48 8.55
C LYS A 116 0.17 8.27 7.66
N ALA A 117 0.63 7.08 8.08
CA ALA A 117 0.48 5.84 7.34
C ALA A 117 -0.28 4.77 8.15
N ALA A 118 -1.40 4.27 7.61
CA ALA A 118 -2.23 3.27 8.28
C ALA A 118 -1.71 1.82 8.16
N PHE A 119 -0.89 1.56 7.14
CA PHE A 119 -0.23 0.28 6.84
C PHE A 119 1.12 0.57 6.14
N PRO A 120 2.06 -0.39 6.10
CA PRO A 120 3.35 -0.17 5.45
C PRO A 120 3.21 0.01 3.93
N HIS A 121 3.68 1.13 3.40
CA HIS A 121 3.63 1.43 1.98
C HIS A 121 4.61 2.53 1.60
N LEU A 122 4.96 2.61 0.31
CA LEU A 122 5.56 3.79 -0.28
C LEU A 122 4.45 4.71 -0.78
N HIS A 123 4.39 5.94 -0.32
CA HIS A 123 3.63 6.99 -1.00
C HIS A 123 4.54 7.75 -1.95
N LEU A 124 4.25 7.66 -3.25
CA LEU A 124 4.96 8.37 -4.31
C LEU A 124 4.09 9.50 -4.84
N SER A 125 4.59 10.73 -4.81
CA SER A 125 3.93 11.87 -5.44
C SER A 125 4.82 12.51 -6.50
N LEU A 126 4.21 12.89 -7.62
CA LEU A 126 4.85 13.68 -8.67
C LEU A 126 4.29 15.09 -8.66
N ARG A 127 5.16 16.07 -8.91
CA ARG A 127 4.77 17.46 -9.17
C ARG A 127 5.45 17.96 -10.43
N HIS A 128 4.75 18.81 -11.17
CA HIS A 128 5.31 19.59 -12.26
C HIS A 128 4.96 21.06 -12.04
N ASN A 129 5.97 21.92 -11.92
CA ASN A 129 5.83 23.35 -11.60
C ASN A 129 4.97 23.59 -10.34
N GLY A 130 5.18 22.76 -9.32
CA GLY A 130 4.45 22.82 -8.05
C GLY A 130 3.06 22.20 -8.04
N GLN A 131 2.52 21.78 -9.19
CA GLN A 131 1.21 21.15 -9.29
C GLN A 131 1.32 19.63 -9.21
N PRO A 132 0.49 18.93 -8.40
CA PRO A 132 0.44 17.47 -8.39
C PRO A 132 0.08 16.90 -9.77
N VAL A 133 0.73 15.81 -10.15
CA VAL A 133 0.46 15.07 -11.40
C VAL A 133 0.26 13.60 -11.05
N ASP A 134 -0.82 13.00 -11.55
CA ASP A 134 -1.01 11.54 -11.46
C ASP A 134 -0.13 10.86 -12.51
N PRO A 135 0.85 10.01 -12.13
CA PRO A 135 1.69 9.32 -13.10
C PRO A 135 0.92 8.32 -13.98
N PHE A 136 -0.27 7.89 -13.59
CA PHE A 136 -1.13 7.02 -14.41
C PHE A 136 -2.08 7.79 -15.34
N ASP A 137 -2.29 9.08 -15.11
CA ASP A 137 -3.17 9.93 -15.92
C ASP A 137 -2.68 11.39 -15.93
N PRO A 138 -1.50 11.66 -16.52
CA PRO A 138 -0.87 12.98 -16.47
C PRO A 138 -1.66 14.07 -17.20
N LYS A 139 -2.62 13.70 -18.05
CA LYS A 139 -3.50 14.63 -18.78
C LYS A 139 -4.82 14.90 -18.08
N GLY A 140 -5.18 14.09 -17.08
CA GLY A 140 -6.45 14.21 -16.35
C GLY A 140 -7.65 13.90 -17.25
N SER A 141 -7.90 12.62 -17.51
CA SER A 141 -9.08 12.15 -18.25
C SER A 141 -10.42 12.44 -17.52
N ASP A 142 -11.54 12.15 -18.16
CA ASP A 142 -12.89 12.42 -17.63
C ASP A 142 -13.64 11.13 -17.26
N CYS A 143 -12.90 10.04 -16.98
CA CYS A 143 -13.47 8.73 -16.67
C CYS A 143 -14.25 8.04 -17.80
N THR A 144 -14.32 8.64 -19.00
CA THR A 144 -14.98 8.01 -20.16
C THR A 144 -14.06 7.03 -20.87
N THR A 145 -12.76 7.20 -20.72
CA THR A 145 -11.73 6.35 -21.33
C THR A 145 -10.66 6.01 -20.32
N VAL A 146 -10.09 4.83 -20.48
CA VAL A 146 -8.90 4.43 -19.71
C VAL A 146 -7.72 5.25 -20.25
N PRO A 147 -6.98 5.96 -19.39
CA PRO A 147 -5.76 6.65 -19.82
C PRO A 147 -4.79 5.67 -20.48
N SER A 148 -4.41 5.94 -21.73
CA SER A 148 -3.36 5.21 -22.44
C SER A 148 -1.97 5.82 -22.25
N ASP A 149 -1.94 7.12 -21.98
CA ASP A 149 -0.70 7.88 -21.80
C ASP A 149 -0.37 7.91 -20.31
N THR A 150 0.72 7.28 -19.90
CA THR A 150 1.22 7.30 -18.53
C THR A 150 2.65 7.82 -18.49
N LEU A 151 3.15 8.13 -17.29
CA LEU A 151 4.55 8.50 -17.07
C LEU A 151 5.43 7.30 -16.69
N TRP A 152 4.86 6.09 -16.68
CA TRP A 152 5.58 4.87 -16.35
C TRP A 152 6.23 4.28 -17.60
N GLN A 153 7.48 3.83 -17.49
CA GLN A 153 8.10 3.02 -18.53
C GLN A 153 7.34 1.70 -18.70
N ASP A 154 7.11 1.01 -17.58
CA ASP A 154 6.25 -0.16 -17.48
C ASP A 154 5.12 0.15 -16.50
N THR A 155 3.92 0.40 -17.05
CA THR A 155 2.75 0.79 -16.23
C THR A 155 2.32 -0.38 -15.34
N PRO A 156 2.32 -0.22 -14.00
CA PRO A 156 1.79 -1.25 -13.12
C PRO A 156 0.34 -1.61 -13.44
N PRO A 157 -0.04 -2.90 -13.42
CA PRO A 157 -1.40 -3.30 -13.71
C PRO A 157 -2.35 -2.79 -12.63
N TYR A 158 -3.49 -2.24 -13.06
CA TYR A 158 -4.57 -1.89 -12.14
C TYR A 158 -5.27 -3.15 -11.61
N ARG A 159 -5.47 -3.22 -10.30
CA ARG A 159 -6.21 -4.31 -9.63
C ARG A 159 -7.21 -3.71 -8.65
N ALA A 160 -8.49 -3.73 -9.03
CA ALA A 160 -9.60 -3.12 -8.28
C ALA A 160 -9.83 -3.71 -6.88
N GLY A 161 -9.28 -4.89 -6.61
CA GLY A 161 -9.33 -5.57 -5.33
C GLY A 161 -8.63 -6.91 -5.43
N GLY A 162 -8.42 -7.56 -4.30
CA GLY A 162 -7.77 -8.88 -4.27
C GLY A 162 -7.42 -9.36 -2.88
N LEU A 163 -6.80 -10.55 -2.82
CA LEU A 163 -6.27 -11.12 -1.59
C LEU A 163 -4.86 -10.56 -1.33
N ILE A 164 -4.68 -10.05 -0.11
CA ILE A 164 -3.37 -9.70 0.45
C ILE A 164 -2.71 -10.98 0.99
N ALA A 165 -3.45 -11.76 1.78
CA ALA A 165 -2.95 -12.98 2.40
C ALA A 165 -4.07 -14.00 2.61
N VAL A 166 -3.71 -15.29 2.53
CA VAL A 166 -4.53 -16.43 2.95
C VAL A 166 -3.63 -17.33 3.78
N GLY A 167 -4.14 -17.88 4.88
CA GLY A 167 -3.34 -18.75 5.71
C GLY A 167 -4.18 -19.60 6.66
N PHE A 168 -3.47 -20.50 7.36
CA PHE A 168 -4.04 -21.32 8.42
C PHE A 168 -3.63 -20.80 9.80
N ALA A 169 -4.48 -21.04 10.80
CA ALA A 169 -4.22 -20.74 12.20
C ALA A 169 -4.91 -21.78 13.11
N ASP A 170 -4.45 -21.90 14.35
CA ASP A 170 -5.05 -22.76 15.38
C ASP A 170 -6.21 -22.09 16.16
N HIS A 171 -6.47 -20.81 15.86
CA HIS A 171 -7.56 -20.00 16.38
C HIS A 171 -7.89 -18.88 15.38
N VAL A 172 -9.02 -18.19 15.53
CA VAL A 172 -9.33 -17.02 14.70
C VAL A 172 -8.34 -15.90 15.01
N PRO A 173 -7.48 -15.49 14.06
CA PRO A 173 -6.47 -14.47 14.34
C PRO A 173 -7.09 -13.11 14.60
N SER A 174 -6.43 -12.30 15.43
CA SER A 174 -6.79 -10.89 15.57
C SER A 174 -6.42 -10.10 14.30
N TYR A 175 -7.14 -9.01 14.02
CA TYR A 175 -6.78 -8.13 12.90
C TYR A 175 -5.38 -7.53 13.05
N ALA A 176 -4.92 -7.30 14.28
CA ALA A 176 -3.58 -6.81 14.55
C ALA A 176 -2.51 -7.83 14.15
N ALA A 177 -2.76 -9.12 14.41
CA ALA A 177 -1.88 -10.22 14.03
C ALA A 177 -1.77 -10.36 12.51
N ILE A 178 -2.91 -10.30 11.82
CA ILE A 178 -2.96 -10.31 10.34
C ILE A 178 -2.11 -9.19 9.74
N LYS A 179 -2.24 -7.96 10.24
CA LYS A 179 -1.43 -6.83 9.78
C LYS A 179 0.05 -6.93 10.19
N ALA A 180 0.36 -7.64 11.27
CA ALA A 180 1.73 -7.89 11.67
C ALA A 180 2.42 -8.94 10.78
N GLY A 181 1.65 -9.81 10.12
CA GLY A 181 2.17 -10.95 9.36
C GLY A 181 2.53 -12.15 10.25
N ASP A 182 1.99 -12.22 11.47
CA ASP A 182 2.28 -13.26 12.47
C ASP A 182 1.13 -14.27 12.67
N ALA A 183 0.03 -14.09 11.94
CA ALA A 183 -1.18 -14.89 12.07
C ALA A 183 -1.06 -16.31 11.50
N GLY A 184 -0.27 -16.47 10.43
CA GLY A 184 -0.18 -17.72 9.67
C GLY A 184 0.64 -18.80 10.38
N ARG A 185 0.21 -20.05 10.22
CA ARG A 185 0.92 -21.25 10.65
C ARG A 185 1.15 -22.17 9.44
N ASP A 186 2.41 -22.53 9.20
CA ASP A 186 2.76 -23.52 8.19
C ASP A 186 2.44 -24.95 8.63
N THR A 187 2.44 -25.18 9.96
CA THR A 187 2.13 -26.46 10.58
C THR A 187 1.25 -26.25 11.79
N LEU A 188 0.23 -27.09 11.94
CA LEU A 188 -0.64 -27.13 13.12
C LEU A 188 -0.36 -28.41 13.92
N SER A 189 -0.41 -28.30 15.25
CA SER A 189 -0.33 -29.47 16.13
C SER A 189 -1.56 -30.37 15.88
N PRO A 190 -1.42 -31.71 15.92
CA PRO A 190 -2.56 -32.62 15.97
C PRO A 190 -3.53 -32.32 17.13
N ASP A 191 -3.02 -31.72 18.21
CA ASP A 191 -3.79 -31.31 19.39
C ASP A 191 -4.28 -29.86 19.32
N ALA A 192 -4.17 -29.20 18.15
CA ALA A 192 -4.65 -27.83 17.98
C ALA A 192 -6.17 -27.77 18.25
N PRO A 193 -6.65 -26.75 18.99
CA PRO A 193 -8.06 -26.67 19.39
C PRO A 193 -9.01 -26.46 18.21
N ALA A 194 -8.51 -25.90 17.11
CA ALA A 194 -9.22 -25.74 15.84
C ALA A 194 -8.23 -25.68 14.67
N MET A 195 -8.76 -25.82 13.46
CA MET A 195 -8.04 -25.51 12.22
C MET A 195 -8.82 -24.44 11.48
N VAL A 196 -8.29 -23.22 11.51
CA VAL A 196 -8.90 -22.03 10.94
C VAL A 196 -8.22 -21.67 9.64
N ILE A 197 -9.00 -21.42 8.58
CA ILE A 197 -8.54 -20.71 7.39
C ILE A 197 -9.00 -19.26 7.45
N TYR A 198 -8.09 -18.34 7.14
CA TYR A 198 -8.42 -16.92 7.05
C TYR A 198 -8.05 -16.34 5.68
N GLY A 199 -8.78 -15.30 5.28
CA GLY A 199 -8.49 -14.46 4.13
C GLY A 199 -8.41 -13.00 4.55
N TYR A 200 -7.38 -12.32 4.05
CA TYR A 200 -7.18 -10.89 4.18
C TYR A 200 -7.14 -10.27 2.77
N SER A 201 -8.00 -9.30 2.51
CA SER A 201 -8.21 -8.71 1.19
C SER A 201 -8.21 -7.18 1.23
N TYR A 202 -8.10 -6.57 0.05
CA TYR A 202 -8.24 -5.13 -0.15
C TYR A 202 -9.24 -4.81 -1.26
N GLY A 203 -9.77 -3.59 -1.23
CA GLY A 203 -10.63 -3.07 -2.30
C GLY A 203 -11.97 -3.79 -2.45
N THR A 204 -12.40 -4.54 -1.43
CA THR A 204 -13.67 -5.28 -1.50
C THR A 204 -14.84 -4.31 -1.62
N GLN A 205 -15.74 -4.59 -2.54
CA GLN A 205 -16.98 -3.84 -2.76
C GLN A 205 -18.16 -4.49 -2.04
N LYS A 206 -19.26 -3.75 -1.93
CA LYS A 206 -20.53 -4.34 -1.50
C LYS A 206 -20.91 -5.47 -2.47
N ASP A 207 -21.44 -6.56 -1.93
CA ASP A 207 -21.89 -7.76 -2.63
C ASP A 207 -20.78 -8.63 -3.23
N ASP A 208 -19.49 -8.27 -3.03
CA ASP A 208 -18.38 -9.19 -3.29
C ASP A 208 -18.51 -10.46 -2.43
N VAL A 209 -18.12 -11.61 -2.99
CA VAL A 209 -18.16 -12.90 -2.30
C VAL A 209 -16.74 -13.40 -2.04
N LEU A 210 -16.39 -13.56 -0.77
CA LEU A 210 -15.19 -14.28 -0.36
C LEU A 210 -15.57 -15.72 0.01
N ARG A 211 -15.17 -16.67 -0.82
CA ARG A 211 -15.28 -18.10 -0.52
C ARG A 211 -14.04 -18.58 0.23
N LEU A 212 -14.24 -19.13 1.42
CA LEU A 212 -13.21 -19.83 2.19
C LEU A 212 -13.57 -21.32 2.21
N SER A 213 -12.64 -22.17 1.82
CA SER A 213 -12.86 -23.62 1.73
C SER A 213 -11.63 -24.35 2.26
N LEU A 214 -11.88 -25.38 3.07
CA LEU A 214 -10.86 -26.25 3.63
C LEU A 214 -11.14 -27.68 3.19
N SER A 215 -10.17 -28.28 2.50
CA SER A 215 -10.27 -29.62 1.96
C SER A 215 -9.22 -30.54 2.59
N GLY A 216 -9.64 -31.74 2.96
CA GLY A 216 -8.77 -32.82 3.42
C GLY A 216 -8.68 -33.96 2.39
N PRO A 217 -8.01 -35.08 2.74
CA PRO A 217 -7.84 -36.22 1.84
C PRO A 217 -9.15 -36.85 1.35
N ASN A 218 -10.24 -36.69 2.11
CA ASN A 218 -11.56 -37.25 1.81
C ASN A 218 -12.54 -36.23 1.19
N GLY A 219 -12.08 -35.04 0.82
CA GLY A 219 -12.90 -33.97 0.23
C GLY A 219 -13.01 -32.72 1.11
N VAL A 220 -13.97 -31.85 0.77
CA VAL A 220 -14.23 -30.58 1.47
C VAL A 220 -14.73 -30.85 2.89
N VAL A 221 -14.08 -30.25 3.88
CA VAL A 221 -14.44 -30.35 5.31
C VAL A 221 -15.35 -29.20 5.71
N ILE A 222 -15.00 -27.98 5.29
CA ILE A 222 -15.81 -26.78 5.52
C ILE A 222 -15.69 -25.86 4.32
N GLU A 223 -16.80 -25.26 3.92
CA GLU A 223 -16.86 -24.22 2.91
C GLU A 223 -17.85 -23.15 3.33
N LYS A 224 -17.49 -21.89 3.15
CA LYS A 224 -18.37 -20.76 3.45
C LYS A 224 -18.16 -19.61 2.47
N ASP A 225 -19.28 -19.14 1.94
CA ASP A 225 -19.36 -17.86 1.23
C ASP A 225 -19.64 -16.75 2.23
N VAL A 226 -18.79 -15.73 2.23
CA VAL A 226 -18.97 -14.51 3.00
C VAL A 226 -19.22 -13.36 2.04
N ILE A 227 -20.44 -12.82 2.10
CA ILE A 227 -20.85 -11.65 1.33
C ILE A 227 -20.37 -10.38 2.04
N MET A 228 -19.76 -9.47 1.30
CA MET A 228 -19.36 -8.16 1.80
C MET A 228 -20.56 -7.22 1.84
N ASP A 229 -20.85 -6.65 3.01
CA ASP A 229 -22.01 -5.79 3.26
C ASP A 229 -21.78 -4.34 2.82
N LYS A 230 -20.52 -3.94 2.64
CA LYS A 230 -20.10 -2.58 2.27
C LYS A 230 -18.72 -2.58 1.61
N PRO A 231 -18.35 -1.49 0.91
CA PRO A 231 -16.99 -1.28 0.48
C PRO A 231 -16.03 -1.22 1.68
N GLN A 232 -14.87 -1.87 1.57
CA GLN A 232 -13.81 -1.82 2.56
C GLN A 232 -12.45 -1.71 1.87
N ALA A 233 -11.63 -0.76 2.32
CA ALA A 233 -10.25 -0.64 1.85
C ALA A 233 -9.44 -1.91 2.16
N GLN A 234 -9.67 -2.50 3.33
CA GLN A 234 -9.12 -3.78 3.78
C GLN A 234 -10.20 -4.58 4.52
N SER A 235 -10.22 -5.90 4.32
CA SER A 235 -11.22 -6.80 4.91
C SER A 235 -10.57 -8.11 5.34
N PHE A 236 -10.99 -8.64 6.49
CA PHE A 236 -10.53 -9.91 7.04
C PHE A 236 -11.72 -10.80 7.36
N ARG A 237 -11.66 -12.08 6.98
CA ARG A 237 -12.64 -13.11 7.36
C ARG A 237 -11.92 -14.42 7.67
N ALA A 238 -12.50 -15.21 8.54
CA ALA A 238 -11.98 -16.53 8.90
C ALA A 238 -13.13 -17.51 9.16
N ILE A 239 -12.85 -18.80 8.95
CA ILE A 239 -13.72 -19.94 9.29
C ILE A 239 -12.87 -21.08 9.84
N GLY A 240 -13.42 -21.88 10.73
CA GLY A 240 -12.77 -23.06 11.30
C GLY A 240 -13.41 -23.50 12.61
#